data_AF-A0A6B3D2S7-F1
#
_entry.id   AF-A0A6B3D2S7-F1
#
_cell.length_a   1.000
_cell.length_b   1.000
_cell.length_c   1.000
_cell.angle_alpha   90.00
_cell.angle_beta   90.00
_cell.angle_gamma   90.00
#
_symmetry.space_group_name_H-M   'P 1'
#
loop_
_entity.id
_entity.type
_entity.pdbx_description
1 polymer ?
#
loop_
_entity_poly.entity_id
_entity_poly.type
_entity_poly.pdbx_seq_one_letter_code
_entity_poly.pdbx_strand_id
1 'polypeptide(L)'
;PRAMYEELVRRGSDLKHLWAVRDGQVNLPDGIEKVRMWGKEWYEALASSRYIVTNAHLPDWIVRRPGQSIVQTWHGTMLKKIGHDIDTLHFDRRYQEKLALEAKQWSLLVSSNRFSTPILK
;
A
#
# COMPACT_ATOMS: atom_id res chain seq x y z
N PRO A 1 4.72 0.76 6.70
CA PRO A 1 4.46 2.21 6.46
C PRO A 1 5.05 3.16 7.51
N ARG A 2 4.70 3.03 8.80
CA ARG A 2 5.16 3.97 9.85
C ARG A 2 6.68 4.05 9.98
N ALA A 3 7.35 2.91 10.07
CA ALA A 3 8.81 2.86 10.15
C ALA A 3 9.51 3.51 8.93
N MET A 4 8.92 3.43 7.73
CA MET A 4 9.46 4.12 6.55
C MET A 4 9.33 5.64 6.67
N TYR A 5 8.21 6.14 7.19
CA TYR A 5 8.04 7.56 7.48
C TYR A 5 9.05 8.03 8.54
N GLU A 6 9.17 7.32 9.65
CA GLU A 6 10.11 7.67 10.73
C GLU A 6 11.56 7.70 10.22
N GLU A 7 11.94 6.77 9.35
CA GLU A 7 13.27 6.74 8.73
C GLU A 7 13.49 7.89 7.74
N LEU A 8 12.47 8.31 6.97
CA LEU A 8 12.57 9.48 6.09
C LEU A 8 12.76 10.77 6.90
N VAL A 9 12.01 10.93 7.98
CA VAL A 9 12.15 12.07 8.91
C VAL A 9 13.54 12.07 9.54
N ARG A 10 14.00 10.91 10.04
CA ARG A 10 15.34 10.77 10.64
C ARG A 10 16.46 11.16 9.66
N ARG A 11 16.28 10.94 8.36
CA ARG A 11 17.23 11.32 7.31
C ARG A 11 17.11 12.77 6.84
N GLY A 12 16.17 13.55 7.38
CA GLY A 12 15.95 14.95 7.00
C GLY A 12 15.32 15.11 5.62
N SER A 13 14.44 14.18 5.22
CA SER A 13 13.67 14.30 3.98
C SER A 13 12.85 15.60 3.97
N ASP A 14 12.88 16.31 2.84
CA ASP A 14 12.10 17.53 2.57
C ASP A 14 10.70 17.24 1.98
N LEU A 15 10.38 15.95 1.78
CA LEU A 15 9.10 15.53 1.24
C LEU A 15 7.93 15.92 2.16
N LYS A 16 6.83 16.35 1.54
CA LYS A 16 5.54 16.46 2.24
C LYS A 16 5.00 15.07 2.57
N HIS A 17 4.65 14.85 3.84
CA HIS A 17 4.12 13.57 4.32
C HIS A 17 2.61 13.64 4.52
N LEU A 18 1.87 12.89 3.70
CA LEU A 18 0.42 12.72 3.81
C LEU A 18 0.11 11.35 4.42
N TRP A 19 -0.89 11.27 5.30
CA TRP A 19 -1.32 10.00 5.88
C TRP A 19 -2.82 9.82 5.74
N ALA A 20 -3.22 8.78 5.02
CA ALA A 20 -4.63 8.43 4.86
C ALA A 20 -5.21 7.92 6.19
N VAL A 21 -6.28 8.55 6.66
CA VAL A 21 -6.98 8.20 7.92
C VAL A 21 -8.46 7.99 7.66
N ARG A 22 -9.08 7.01 8.32
CA ARG A 22 -10.50 6.70 8.12
C ARG A 22 -11.42 7.69 8.85
N ASP A 23 -11.19 7.87 10.15
CA ASP A 23 -12.07 8.56 11.10
C ASP A 23 -11.30 9.48 12.07
N GLY A 24 -10.00 9.69 11.83
CA GLY A 24 -9.17 10.63 12.60
C GLY A 24 -8.76 10.15 14.00
N GLN A 25 -9.21 8.96 14.43
CA GLN A 25 -8.91 8.41 15.76
C GLN A 25 -7.46 7.94 15.94
N VAL A 26 -6.67 7.97 14.88
CA VAL A 26 -5.26 7.58 14.93
C VAL A 26 -4.38 8.70 15.47
N ASN A 27 -3.54 8.33 16.43
CA ASN A 27 -2.44 9.16 16.91
C ASN A 27 -1.28 9.04 15.92
N LEU A 28 -0.92 10.16 15.32
CA LEU A 28 0.16 10.25 14.34
C LEU A 28 1.27 11.16 14.90
N PRO A 29 2.54 10.87 14.57
CA PRO A 29 3.64 11.79 14.84
C PRO A 29 3.40 13.19 14.27
N ASP A 30 4.06 14.18 14.85
CA ASP A 30 4.03 15.56 14.36
C ASP A 30 4.64 15.67 12.95
N GLY A 31 4.19 16.67 12.19
CA GLY A 31 4.68 16.90 10.81
C GLY A 31 4.03 16.02 9.74
N ILE A 32 3.00 15.24 10.10
CA ILE A 32 2.15 14.52 9.15
C ILE A 32 0.87 15.30 8.89
N GLU A 33 0.53 15.49 7.61
CA GLU A 33 -0.79 15.97 7.21
C GLU A 33 -1.77 14.80 7.09
N LYS A 34 -2.85 14.86 7.88
CA LYS A 34 -3.91 13.84 7.86
C LYS A 34 -4.81 14.06 6.65
N VAL A 35 -5.03 13.01 5.88
CA VAL A 35 -5.91 13.02 4.70
C VAL A 35 -7.05 12.03 4.93
N ARG A 36 -8.28 12.53 5.00
CA ARG A 36 -9.45 11.68 5.26
C ARG A 36 -9.77 10.80 4.06
N MET A 37 -9.77 9.49 4.25
CA MET A 37 -10.13 8.52 3.21
C MET A 37 -11.52 8.82 2.64
N TRP A 38 -11.68 8.60 1.33
CA TRP A 38 -12.91 8.85 0.57
C TRP A 38 -13.34 10.32 0.44
N GLY A 39 -12.56 11.25 1.00
CA GLY A 39 -12.69 12.68 0.73
C GLY A 39 -11.94 13.10 -0.53
N LYS A 40 -12.22 14.30 -1.03
CA LYS A 40 -11.59 14.88 -2.23
C LYS A 40 -10.06 14.90 -2.11
N GLU A 41 -9.55 15.30 -0.95
CA GLU A 41 -8.12 15.43 -0.65
C GLU A 41 -7.40 14.08 -0.75
N TRP A 42 -8.10 12.98 -0.47
CA TRP A 42 -7.54 11.63 -0.59
C TRP A 42 -7.40 11.19 -2.05
N TYR A 43 -8.39 11.49 -2.90
CA TYR A 43 -8.27 11.25 -4.34
C TYR A 43 -7.15 12.12 -4.94
N GLU A 44 -7.07 13.39 -4.55
CA GLU A 44 -5.98 14.30 -4.97
C GLU A 44 -4.62 13.81 -4.50
N ALA A 45 -4.50 13.32 -3.26
CA ALA A 45 -3.27 12.75 -2.73
C ALA A 45 -2.85 11.51 -3.52
N LEU A 46 -3.77 10.59 -3.82
CA LEU A 46 -3.48 9.39 -4.64
C LEU A 46 -3.07 9.76 -6.06
N ALA A 47 -3.71 10.76 -6.68
CA ALA A 47 -3.39 11.19 -8.03
C ALA A 47 -2.05 11.95 -8.12
N SER A 48 -1.73 12.77 -7.13
CA SER A 48 -0.59 13.69 -7.19
C SER A 48 0.70 13.16 -6.56
N SER A 49 0.61 12.31 -5.53
CA SER A 49 1.78 11.86 -4.78
C SER A 49 2.80 11.15 -5.66
N ARG A 50 4.09 11.45 -5.49
CA ARG A 50 5.16 10.73 -6.20
C ARG A 50 5.38 9.33 -5.62
N TYR A 51 5.18 9.16 -4.32
CA TYR A 51 5.36 7.90 -3.62
C TYR A 51 4.08 7.56 -2.85
N ILE A 52 3.55 6.36 -3.06
CA ILE A 52 2.45 5.81 -2.25
C ILE A 52 3.01 4.60 -1.53
N VAL A 53 2.94 4.59 -0.20
CA VAL A 53 3.39 3.46 0.63
C VAL A 53 2.17 2.88 1.33
N THR A 54 1.93 1.58 1.14
CA THR A 54 0.81 0.86 1.76
C THR A 54 1.27 -0.49 2.30
N ASN A 55 0.53 -1.05 3.25
CA ASN A 55 0.66 -2.44 3.72
C ASN A 55 -0.60 -3.27 3.49
N ALA A 56 -1.58 -2.70 2.80
CA ALA A 56 -2.87 -3.30 2.50
C ALA A 56 -3.28 -2.97 1.06
N HIS A 57 -4.45 -3.46 0.66
CA HIS A 57 -5.01 -3.18 -0.66
C HIS A 57 -5.27 -1.68 -0.85
N LEU A 58 -4.96 -1.22 -2.05
CA LEU A 58 -5.45 0.05 -2.60
C LEU A 58 -6.81 -0.18 -3.28
N PRO A 59 -7.54 0.90 -3.61
CA PRO A 59 -8.76 0.78 -4.39
C PRO A 59 -8.50 0.12 -5.74
N ASP A 60 -9.45 -0.68 -6.21
CA ASP A 60 -9.32 -1.48 -7.44
C ASP A 60 -9.21 -0.64 -8.73
N TRP A 61 -9.61 0.62 -8.69
CA TRP A 61 -9.47 1.59 -9.77
C TRP A 61 -8.12 2.32 -9.78
N ILE A 62 -7.20 2.02 -8.87
CA ILE A 62 -5.91 2.70 -8.85
C ILE A 62 -5.12 2.39 -10.12
N VAL A 63 -4.62 3.44 -10.77
CA VAL A 63 -3.68 3.33 -11.89
C VAL A 63 -2.52 4.25 -11.60
N ARG A 64 -1.32 3.69 -11.54
CA ARG A 64 -0.12 4.46 -11.24
C ARG A 64 0.21 5.39 -12.40
N ARG A 65 0.38 6.68 -12.12
CA ARG A 65 0.81 7.65 -13.14
C ARG A 65 2.29 7.52 -13.49
N PRO A 66 2.75 7.99 -14.67
CA PRO A 66 4.17 8.12 -14.96
C PRO A 66 4.90 8.92 -13.87
N GLY A 67 6.04 8.39 -13.42
CA GLY A 67 6.87 8.98 -12.36
C GLY A 67 6.38 8.75 -10.92
N GLN A 68 5.19 8.18 -10.71
CA GLN A 68 4.74 7.74 -9.39
C GLN A 68 5.29 6.35 -9.09
N SER A 69 5.51 6.03 -7.81
CA SER A 69 5.94 4.71 -7.34
C SER A 69 5.02 4.23 -6.21
N ILE A 70 4.48 3.02 -6.36
CA ILE A 70 3.66 2.37 -5.33
C ILE A 70 4.52 1.31 -4.64
N VAL A 71 4.76 1.48 -3.35
CA VAL A 71 5.50 0.55 -2.49
C VAL A 71 4.49 -0.23 -1.66
N GLN A 72 4.32 -1.51 -2.02
CA GLN A 72 3.53 -2.45 -1.26
C GLN A 72 4.43 -3.15 -0.24
N THR A 73 4.12 -2.98 1.05
CA THR A 73 4.90 -3.57 2.15
C THR A 73 4.30 -4.86 2.68
N TRP A 74 3.03 -5.12 2.36
CA TRP A 74 2.21 -6.16 2.99
C TRP A 74 2.36 -6.16 4.52
N HIS A 75 1.97 -7.24 5.18
CA HIS A 75 1.90 -7.25 6.65
C HIS A 75 2.37 -8.58 7.25
N GLY A 76 3.39 -9.19 6.63
CA GLY A 76 4.17 -10.27 7.24
C GLY A 76 4.34 -11.49 6.35
N THR A 77 4.96 -12.51 6.92
CA THR A 77 5.16 -13.82 6.27
C THR A 77 3.85 -14.59 6.27
N MET A 78 3.48 -15.09 5.09
CA MET A 78 2.23 -15.83 4.90
C MET A 78 2.36 -17.24 5.46
N LEU A 79 1.50 -17.60 6.41
CA LEU A 79 1.33 -18.99 6.87
C LEU A 79 0.14 -19.68 6.17
N LYS A 80 -0.94 -18.92 5.95
CA LYS A 80 -2.10 -19.38 5.18
C LYS A 80 -1.85 -19.16 3.68
N LYS A 81 -2.45 -19.99 2.84
CA LYS A 81 -2.59 -19.71 1.40
C LYS A 81 -3.32 -18.37 1.24
N ILE A 82 -2.74 -17.45 0.49
CA ILE A 82 -3.32 -16.12 0.22
C ILE A 82 -3.31 -15.83 -1.28
N GLY A 83 -4.12 -14.85 -1.71
CA GLY A 83 -4.06 -14.37 -3.08
C GLY A 83 -4.37 -15.46 -4.10
N HIS A 84 -3.41 -15.70 -5.00
CA HIS A 84 -3.52 -16.70 -6.06
C HIS A 84 -3.35 -18.14 -5.56
N ASP A 85 -2.79 -18.35 -4.37
CA ASP A 85 -2.62 -19.71 -3.80
C ASP A 85 -3.91 -20.28 -3.21
N ILE A 86 -4.98 -19.48 -3.12
CA ILE A 86 -6.26 -19.93 -2.59
C ILE A 86 -6.99 -20.75 -3.67
N ASP A 87 -7.14 -22.05 -3.41
CA ASP A 87 -7.64 -23.05 -4.35
C ASP A 87 -8.94 -23.73 -3.87
N THR A 88 -9.71 -23.05 -3.02
CA THR A 88 -10.98 -23.60 -2.53
C THR A 88 -12.14 -23.22 -3.44
N LEU A 89 -13.02 -24.17 -3.76
CA LEU A 89 -14.21 -23.98 -4.61
C LEU A 89 -15.13 -22.81 -4.19
N HIS A 90 -15.06 -22.37 -2.93
CA HIS A 90 -15.85 -21.27 -2.38
C HIS A 90 -15.14 -19.91 -2.41
N PHE A 91 -13.95 -19.82 -2.99
CA PHE A 91 -13.19 -18.58 -3.01
C PHE A 91 -13.60 -17.68 -4.17
N ASP A 92 -13.71 -16.38 -3.88
CA ASP A 92 -14.15 -15.39 -4.85
C ASP A 92 -13.06 -15.15 -5.90
N ARG A 93 -13.30 -15.65 -7.12
CA ARG A 93 -12.40 -15.43 -8.27
C ARG A 93 -12.23 -13.95 -8.61
N ARG A 94 -13.22 -13.11 -8.30
CA ARG A 94 -13.12 -11.65 -8.51
C ARG A 94 -12.07 -11.03 -7.61
N TYR A 95 -11.85 -11.56 -6.40
CA TYR A 95 -10.78 -11.10 -5.53
C TYR A 95 -9.41 -11.34 -6.16
N GLN A 96 -9.19 -12.51 -6.77
CA GLN A 96 -7.93 -12.81 -7.46
C GLN A 96 -7.71 -11.93 -8.69
N GLU A 97 -8.76 -11.66 -9.45
CA GLU A 97 -8.70 -10.73 -10.59
C GLU A 97 -8.35 -9.31 -10.14
N LYS A 98 -8.98 -8.82 -9.06
CA LYS A 98 -8.66 -7.51 -8.47
C LYS A 98 -7.22 -7.44 -7.97
N LEU A 99 -6.76 -8.48 -7.28
CA LEU A 99 -5.38 -8.58 -6.82
C LEU A 99 -4.40 -8.55 -7.99
N ALA A 100 -4.67 -9.29 -9.08
CA ALA A 100 -3.81 -9.29 -10.26
C ALA A 100 -3.75 -7.92 -10.95
N LEU A 101 -4.86 -7.16 -10.96
CA LEU A 101 -4.89 -5.79 -11.48
C LEU A 101 -4.12 -4.83 -10.58
N GLU A 102 -4.31 -4.93 -9.27
CA GLU A 102 -3.62 -4.11 -8.29
C GLU A 102 -2.11 -4.37 -8.30
N ALA A 103 -1.70 -5.63 -8.37
CA ALA A 103 -0.30 -6.05 -8.37
C ALA A 103 0.50 -5.43 -9.54
N LYS A 104 -0.13 -5.25 -10.71
CA LYS A 104 0.46 -4.55 -11.86
C LYS A 104 0.80 -3.09 -11.59
N GLN A 105 0.16 -2.46 -10.60
CA GLN A 105 0.40 -1.07 -10.25
C GLN A 105 1.55 -0.90 -9.25
N TRP A 106 1.91 -1.96 -8.53
CA TRP A 106 3.01 -1.93 -7.57
C TRP A 106 4.34 -1.77 -8.29
N SER A 107 5.13 -0.80 -7.85
CA SER A 107 6.50 -0.58 -8.33
C SER A 107 7.52 -1.39 -7.52
N LEU A 108 7.23 -1.57 -6.23
CA LEU A 108 8.04 -2.35 -5.31
C LEU A 108 7.11 -3.18 -4.42
N LEU A 109 7.50 -4.43 -4.16
CA LEU A 109 6.86 -5.33 -3.22
C LEU A 109 7.90 -5.83 -2.21
N VAL A 110 7.69 -5.56 -0.92
CA VAL A 110 8.60 -6.00 0.13
C VAL A 110 8.35 -7.47 0.43
N SER A 111 9.42 -8.27 0.36
CA SER A 111 9.42 -9.65 0.84
C SER A 111 10.10 -9.72 2.21
N SER A 112 9.49 -10.44 3.15
CA SER A 112 10.03 -10.58 4.52
C SER A 112 11.21 -11.54 4.59
N ASN A 113 11.33 -12.49 3.65
CA ASN A 113 12.36 -13.52 3.62
C ASN A 113 12.37 -14.30 2.29
N ARG A 114 13.34 -15.19 2.11
CA ARG A 114 13.48 -16.03 0.91
C ARG A 114 12.30 -16.98 0.68
N PHE A 115 11.58 -17.38 1.74
CA PHE A 115 10.41 -18.24 1.64
C PHE A 115 9.19 -17.49 1.08
N SER A 116 8.98 -16.23 1.47
CA SER A 116 7.88 -15.41 0.97
C SER A 116 8.08 -14.94 -0.47
N THR A 117 9.31 -14.71 -0.90
CA THR A 117 9.62 -14.19 -2.25
C THR A 117 8.97 -14.98 -3.39
N PRO A 118 9.06 -16.32 -3.47
CA PRO A 118 8.40 -17.07 -4.54
C PRO A 118 6.87 -17.05 -4.46
N ILE A 119 6.28 -16.86 -3.27
CA ILE A 119 4.82 -16.76 -3.07
C ILE A 119 4.30 -15.39 -3.52
N LEU A 120 5.15 -14.36 -3.43
CA LEU A 120 4.82 -12.98 -3.79
C LEU A 120 5.09 -12.65 -5.28
N LYS A 121 5.71 -13.57 -6.03
CA LYS A 121 5.98 -13.44 -7.47
C LYS A 121 4.79 -13.90 -8.28
#